data_AF-A0A357BYP5-F1
#
_entry.id   AF-A0A357BYP5-F1
#
_cell.length_a   1.000
_cell.length_b   1.000
_cell.length_c   1.000
_cell.angle_alpha   90.00
_cell.angle_beta   90.00
_cell.angle_gamma   90.00
#
_symmetry.space_group_name_H-M   'P 1'
#
loop_
_entity.id
_entity.type
_entity.pdbx_description
1 polymer ?
#
loop_
_entity_poly.entity_id
_entity_poly.type
_entity_poly.pdbx_seq_one_letter_code
_entity_poly.pdbx_strand_id
1 'polypeptide(L)'
;MAEKIQAKGLGVFERYLTLWVGLCIVGGIVLGKIAPGIAKSLDGMSIYVNNAPVVSIPIAICLFFMMYPIMVKIDFAEVLQAGKSIKPVGLTLFVNWAIKPFTMYAIALLFLGVLFKTFIGADAVDIVKMPFGLDLPVDAVYGVGKVIELDGVKMLQVPLWRSYLAGCILLGIAPCTAMVLVWGYLAKGNDGHTLIMVAINSLSMLFLYGPLGGFLLGVGRLPVPWQALVLSIAIYVALPLVAGFLSRKWLIAYKGRDWFNGKFLHFLTPITIIALLITLVLLFSFKGETIISNPLTIFWIAIPLFIQTMLIFVIGYWLSKVWKFKYADAAPSAMIGASNHFEVAIATATMLFGLSSGAALATVVGVLIEVPVMLMLVKICLKTQNWFEIATKTQRLKK
;
A
#
# COMPACT_ATOMS: atom_id res chain seq x y z
N MET A 1 19.59 30.20 -12.92
CA MET A 1 18.66 30.67 -11.87
C MET A 1 18.09 29.45 -11.18
N ALA A 2 18.51 29.19 -9.94
CA ALA A 2 18.00 28.07 -9.15
C ALA A 2 16.64 28.45 -8.57
N GLU A 3 15.58 27.82 -9.09
CA GLU A 3 14.23 28.00 -8.59
C GLU A 3 14.17 27.44 -7.15
N LYS A 4 13.90 28.32 -6.19
CA LYS A 4 13.71 27.96 -4.78
C LYS A 4 12.52 27.00 -4.70
N ILE A 5 12.80 25.71 -4.48
CA ILE A 5 11.80 24.77 -3.97
C ILE A 5 11.40 25.29 -2.59
N GLN A 6 10.33 26.08 -2.55
CA GLN A 6 9.77 26.64 -1.35
C GLN A 6 9.25 25.47 -0.52
N ALA A 7 9.88 25.19 0.61
CA ALA A 7 9.37 24.27 1.61
C ALA A 7 8.03 24.81 2.12
N LYS A 8 6.94 24.44 1.45
CA LYS A 8 5.58 24.72 1.90
C LYS A 8 5.41 24.01 3.25
N GLY A 9 5.02 24.75 4.28
CA GLY A 9 4.65 24.16 5.57
C GLY A 9 3.56 23.09 5.39
N LEU A 10 3.48 22.12 6.32
CA LEU A 10 2.37 21.16 6.37
C LEU A 10 1.05 21.92 6.31
N GLY A 11 0.22 21.57 5.33
CA GLY A 11 -1.16 22.01 5.31
C GLY A 11 -1.91 21.50 6.54
N VAL A 12 -3.13 21.99 6.72
CA VAL A 12 -3.98 21.59 7.84
C VAL A 12 -4.24 20.08 7.80
N PHE A 13 -4.39 19.51 6.61
CA PHE A 13 -4.62 18.07 6.43
C PHE A 13 -3.45 17.23 6.96
N GLU A 14 -2.23 17.51 6.50
CA GLU A 14 -1.06 16.71 6.86
C GLU A 14 -0.74 16.82 8.35
N ARG A 15 -1.01 17.97 8.96
CA ARG A 15 -0.85 18.19 10.40
C ARG A 15 -1.81 17.32 11.23
N TYR A 16 -3.04 17.15 10.77
CA TYR A 16 -4.09 16.41 11.48
C TYR A 16 -4.37 15.03 10.85
N LEU A 17 -3.45 14.49 10.05
CA LEU A 17 -3.65 13.24 9.31
C LEU A 17 -4.12 12.09 10.21
N THR A 18 -3.46 11.89 11.36
CA THR A 18 -3.84 10.84 12.32
C THR A 18 -5.27 11.02 12.83
N LEU A 19 -5.70 12.26 13.06
CA LEU A 19 -7.05 12.55 13.51
C LEU A 19 -8.06 12.28 12.40
N TRP A 20 -7.79 12.71 11.16
CA TRP A 20 -8.65 12.44 10.02
C TRP A 20 -8.80 10.94 9.75
N VAL A 21 -7.69 10.20 9.76
CA VAL A 21 -7.70 8.75 9.61
C VAL A 21 -8.49 8.10 10.75
N GLY A 22 -8.26 8.52 12.00
CA GLY A 22 -9.02 8.04 13.15
C GLY A 22 -10.53 8.29 13.03
N LEU A 23 -10.92 9.48 12.58
CA LEU A 23 -12.32 9.83 12.32
C LEU A 23 -12.92 8.99 11.18
N CYS A 24 -12.17 8.73 10.10
CA CYS A 24 -12.62 7.86 9.01
C CYS A 24 -12.78 6.40 9.45
N ILE A 25 -11.89 5.89 10.31
CA ILE A 25 -11.99 4.54 10.88
C ILE A 25 -13.25 4.45 11.73
N VAL A 26 -13.40 5.35 12.71
CA VAL A 26 -14.57 5.35 13.61
C VAL A 26 -15.86 5.56 12.82
N GLY A 27 -15.88 6.55 11.93
CA GLY A 27 -17.03 6.85 11.08
C GLY A 27 -17.38 5.70 10.14
N GLY A 28 -16.39 5.04 9.54
CA GLY A 28 -16.58 3.84 8.72
C GLY A 28 -17.18 2.70 9.52
N ILE A 29 -16.58 2.34 10.65
CA ILE A 29 -17.07 1.26 11.53
C ILE A 29 -18.51 1.55 12.00
N VAL A 30 -18.80 2.78 12.42
CA VAL A 30 -20.14 3.20 12.84
C VAL A 30 -21.12 3.10 11.67
N LEU A 31 -20.76 3.61 10.49
CA LEU A 31 -21.59 3.53 9.28
C LEU A 31 -21.93 2.08 8.92
N GLY A 32 -20.94 1.18 8.97
CA GLY A 32 -21.14 -0.25 8.72
C GLY A 32 -22.13 -0.89 9.68
N LYS A 33 -22.15 -0.43 10.95
CA LYS A 33 -23.05 -0.94 11.99
C LYS A 33 -24.47 -0.35 11.92
N ILE A 34 -24.62 0.95 11.70
CA ILE A 34 -25.93 1.63 11.74
C ILE A 34 -26.67 1.58 10.40
N ALA A 35 -25.95 1.46 9.29
CA ALA A 35 -26.51 1.43 7.94
C ALA A 35 -25.92 0.27 7.11
N PRO A 36 -26.07 -1.00 7.58
CA PRO A 36 -25.54 -2.16 6.86
C PRO A 36 -26.13 -2.30 5.45
N GLY A 37 -27.34 -1.78 5.21
CA GLY A 37 -27.95 -1.72 3.88
C GLY A 37 -27.14 -0.89 2.88
N ILE A 38 -26.59 0.26 3.30
CA ILE A 38 -25.75 1.12 2.45
C ILE A 38 -24.46 0.40 2.09
N ALA A 39 -23.82 -0.25 3.08
CA ALA A 39 -22.63 -1.05 2.85
C ALA A 39 -22.89 -2.19 1.85
N LYS A 40 -24.00 -2.92 2.01
CA LYS A 40 -24.41 -3.97 1.06
C LYS A 40 -24.72 -3.43 -0.34
N SER A 41 -25.38 -2.28 -0.46
CA SER A 41 -25.64 -1.65 -1.77
C SER A 41 -24.35 -1.22 -2.48
N LEU A 42 -23.38 -0.68 -1.74
CA LEU A 42 -22.09 -0.27 -2.28
C LEU A 42 -21.24 -1.48 -2.71
N ASP A 43 -21.31 -2.60 -2.00
CA ASP A 43 -20.69 -3.87 -2.38
C ASP A 43 -21.39 -4.48 -3.62
N GLY A 44 -22.72 -4.36 -3.69
CA GLY A 44 -23.53 -4.78 -4.84
C GLY A 44 -23.20 -4.04 -6.14
N MET A 45 -22.67 -2.81 -6.06
CA MET A 45 -22.10 -2.06 -7.21
C MET A 45 -20.72 -2.58 -7.60
N SER A 46 -20.67 -3.87 -7.91
CA SER A 46 -19.47 -4.55 -8.39
C SER A 46 -19.60 -4.93 -9.85
N ILE A 47 -18.48 -4.95 -10.57
CA ILE A 47 -18.39 -5.58 -11.89
C ILE A 47 -18.37 -7.09 -11.66
N TYR A 48 -19.34 -7.80 -12.25
CA TYR A 48 -19.43 -9.25 -12.15
C TYR A 48 -18.77 -9.92 -13.35
N VAL A 49 -18.01 -10.98 -13.09
CA VAL A 49 -17.48 -11.88 -14.12
C VAL A 49 -17.87 -13.30 -13.69
N ASN A 50 -18.58 -14.02 -14.55
CA ASN A 50 -19.11 -15.37 -14.25
C ASN A 50 -19.93 -15.41 -12.94
N ASN A 51 -20.84 -14.47 -12.73
CA ASN A 51 -21.66 -14.32 -11.51
C ASN A 51 -20.90 -14.07 -10.20
N ALA A 52 -19.58 -13.83 -10.23
CA ALA A 52 -18.81 -13.44 -9.06
C ALA A 52 -18.45 -11.94 -9.11
N PRO A 53 -18.65 -11.16 -8.02
CA PRO A 53 -18.23 -9.77 -7.98
C PRO A 53 -16.71 -9.69 -8.04
N VAL A 54 -16.14 -8.84 -8.90
CA VAL A 54 -14.68 -8.76 -9.14
C VAL A 54 -14.10 -7.43 -8.69
N VAL A 55 -14.73 -6.34 -9.12
CA VAL A 55 -14.26 -4.97 -8.88
C VAL A 55 -15.40 -4.17 -8.30
N SER A 56 -15.27 -3.71 -7.06
CA SER A 56 -16.19 -2.71 -6.50
C SER A 56 -15.96 -1.38 -7.23
N ILE A 57 -16.99 -0.90 -7.93
CA ILE A 57 -16.92 0.34 -8.72
C ILE A 57 -16.61 1.55 -7.82
N PRO A 58 -17.28 1.75 -6.65
CA PRO A 58 -16.95 2.84 -5.74
C PRO A 58 -15.48 2.84 -5.29
N ILE A 59 -14.96 1.67 -4.91
CA ILE A 59 -13.54 1.54 -4.50
C ILE A 59 -12.64 1.87 -5.69
N ALA A 60 -12.91 1.32 -6.88
CA ALA A 60 -12.08 1.56 -8.06
C ALA A 60 -12.02 3.03 -8.47
N ILE A 61 -13.14 3.75 -8.40
CA ILE A 61 -13.19 5.20 -8.66
C ILE A 61 -12.34 5.95 -7.63
N CYS A 62 -12.49 5.64 -6.34
CA CYS A 62 -11.72 6.33 -5.31
C CYS A 62 -10.22 6.05 -5.44
N LEU A 63 -9.83 4.80 -5.72
CA LEU A 63 -8.44 4.43 -5.96
C LEU A 63 -7.86 5.11 -7.20
N PHE A 64 -8.65 5.21 -8.28
CA PHE A 64 -8.23 5.94 -9.48
C PHE A 64 -7.96 7.41 -9.15
N PHE A 65 -8.90 8.11 -8.51
CA PHE A 65 -8.74 9.52 -8.13
C PHE A 65 -7.72 9.76 -7.04
N MET A 66 -7.33 8.72 -6.29
CA MET A 66 -6.23 8.79 -5.35
C MET A 66 -4.87 8.69 -6.06
N MET A 67 -4.71 7.75 -7.01
CA MET A 67 -3.43 7.56 -7.71
C MET A 67 -3.20 8.56 -8.85
N TYR A 68 -4.25 8.95 -9.56
CA TYR A 68 -4.18 9.84 -10.72
C TYR A 68 -3.44 11.16 -10.42
N PRO A 69 -3.79 11.92 -9.36
CA PRO A 69 -3.10 13.17 -9.02
C PRO A 69 -1.60 13.02 -8.76
N ILE A 70 -1.18 11.91 -8.15
CA ILE A 70 0.22 11.64 -7.87
C ILE A 70 0.97 11.45 -9.19
N MET A 71 0.40 10.68 -10.11
CA MET A 71 0.99 10.41 -11.42
C MET A 71 1.08 11.66 -12.30
N VAL A 72 0.09 12.55 -12.20
CA VAL A 72 0.12 13.87 -12.86
C VAL A 72 1.25 14.75 -12.32
N LYS A 73 1.54 14.68 -11.01
CA LYS A 73 2.59 15.49 -10.35
C LYS A 73 4.00 15.03 -10.72
N ILE A 74 4.19 13.78 -11.12
CA ILE A 74 5.51 13.23 -11.47
C ILE A 74 6.04 13.88 -12.75
N ASP A 75 7.22 14.50 -12.65
CA ASP A 75 7.98 14.91 -13.82
C ASP A 75 8.96 13.82 -14.24
N PHE A 76 8.62 13.06 -15.28
CA PHE A 76 9.47 12.00 -15.81
C PHE A 76 10.87 12.49 -16.26
N ALA A 77 11.00 13.76 -16.65
CA ALA A 77 12.31 14.33 -16.98
C ALA A 77 13.19 14.50 -15.72
N GLU A 78 12.59 14.86 -14.59
CA GLU A 78 13.28 14.94 -13.30
C GLU A 78 13.65 13.55 -12.79
N VAL A 79 12.78 12.55 -12.97
CA VAL A 79 13.07 11.14 -12.64
C VAL A 79 14.28 10.62 -13.42
N LEU A 80 14.43 11.00 -14.69
CA LEU A 80 15.59 10.65 -15.51
C LEU A 80 16.87 11.36 -15.04
N GLN A 81 16.81 12.64 -14.68
CA GLN A 81 17.98 13.39 -14.19
C GLN A 81 18.43 12.99 -12.78
N ALA A 82 17.46 12.56 -11.96
CA ALA A 82 17.60 12.09 -10.61
C ALA A 82 18.37 10.76 -10.45
N GLY A 83 18.47 9.97 -11.52
CA GLY A 83 19.26 8.74 -11.56
C GLY A 83 20.74 8.93 -11.18
N LYS A 84 21.20 10.18 -10.95
CA LYS A 84 22.53 10.49 -10.41
C LYS A 84 22.73 10.10 -8.94
N SER A 85 21.66 9.94 -8.13
CA SER A 85 21.75 9.40 -6.75
C SER A 85 21.52 7.89 -6.72
N ILE A 86 22.35 7.13 -7.44
CA ILE A 86 22.22 5.67 -7.63
C ILE A 86 22.21 4.91 -6.29
N LYS A 87 23.04 5.32 -5.32
CA LYS A 87 23.20 4.54 -4.08
C LYS A 87 21.93 4.52 -3.20
N PRO A 88 21.31 5.66 -2.82
CA PRO A 88 20.09 5.63 -2.01
C PRO A 88 18.90 4.99 -2.71
N VAL A 89 18.74 5.25 -4.01
CA VAL A 89 17.69 4.63 -4.83
C VAL A 89 17.88 3.12 -4.89
N GLY A 90 19.10 2.66 -5.19
CA GLY A 90 19.44 1.24 -5.25
C GLY A 90 19.22 0.51 -3.93
N LEU A 91 19.62 1.11 -2.80
CA LEU A 91 19.32 0.56 -1.47
C LEU A 91 17.82 0.35 -1.27
N THR A 92 17.05 1.39 -1.55
CA THR A 92 15.60 1.38 -1.30
C THR A 92 14.89 0.36 -2.17
N LEU A 93 15.27 0.24 -3.45
CA LEU A 93 14.74 -0.78 -4.35
C LEU A 93 15.11 -2.19 -3.90
N PHE A 94 16.36 -2.40 -3.48
CA PHE A 94 16.80 -3.70 -2.98
C PHE A 94 16.01 -4.09 -1.72
N VAL A 95 15.84 -3.17 -0.77
CA VAL A 95 15.03 -3.39 0.42
C VAL A 95 13.58 -3.70 0.03
N ASN A 96 12.97 -2.92 -0.86
CA ASN A 96 11.57 -3.06 -1.28
C ASN A 96 11.26 -4.37 -2.00
N TRP A 97 12.16 -4.82 -2.87
CA TRP A 97 11.87 -5.91 -3.79
C TRP A 97 12.57 -7.22 -3.43
N ALA A 98 13.74 -7.16 -2.78
CA ALA A 98 14.54 -8.34 -2.46
C ALA A 98 14.48 -8.75 -0.97
N ILE A 99 14.20 -7.82 -0.04
CA ILE A 99 14.17 -8.13 1.40
C ILE A 99 12.73 -8.14 1.93
N LYS A 100 12.01 -7.03 1.73
CA LYS A 100 10.69 -6.78 2.30
C LYS A 100 9.65 -7.87 2.01
N PRO A 101 9.50 -8.38 0.77
CA PRO A 101 8.47 -9.38 0.48
C PRO A 101 8.75 -10.73 1.17
N PHE A 102 10.01 -11.15 1.17
CA PHE A 102 10.43 -12.45 1.71
C PHE A 102 10.44 -12.45 3.24
N THR A 103 10.91 -11.36 3.85
CA THR A 103 10.84 -11.20 5.31
C THR A 103 9.40 -11.06 5.79
N MET A 104 8.53 -10.38 5.04
CA MET A 104 7.09 -10.35 5.32
C MET A 104 6.49 -11.75 5.30
N TYR A 105 6.76 -12.53 4.25
CA TYR A 105 6.32 -13.92 4.18
C TYR A 105 6.80 -14.73 5.40
N ALA A 106 8.10 -14.68 5.71
CA ALA A 106 8.70 -15.47 6.78
C ALA A 106 8.13 -15.09 8.16
N ILE A 107 8.01 -13.79 8.46
CA ILE A 107 7.47 -13.30 9.73
C ILE A 107 5.98 -13.63 9.83
N ALA A 108 5.19 -13.33 8.79
CA ALA A 108 3.77 -13.64 8.80
C ALA A 108 3.50 -15.14 8.90
N LEU A 109 4.31 -15.99 8.25
CA LEU A 109 4.22 -17.44 8.38
C LEU A 109 4.54 -17.92 9.81
N LEU A 110 5.62 -17.41 10.40
CA LEU A 110 6.01 -17.74 11.77
C LEU A 110 4.89 -17.38 12.76
N PHE A 111 4.38 -16.16 12.67
CA PHE A 111 3.37 -15.70 13.62
C PHE A 111 1.99 -16.29 13.34
N LEU A 112 1.47 -16.20 12.11
CA LEU A 112 0.09 -16.62 11.81
C LEU A 112 -0.04 -18.13 11.59
N GLY A 113 0.97 -18.76 11.01
CA GLY A 113 0.96 -20.19 10.67
C GLY A 113 1.52 -21.11 11.75
N VAL A 114 2.30 -20.58 12.70
CA VAL A 114 2.92 -21.38 13.77
C VAL A 114 2.51 -20.88 15.15
N LEU A 115 2.90 -19.66 15.55
CA LEU A 115 2.73 -19.18 16.92
C LEU A 115 1.26 -18.89 17.29
N PHE A 116 0.51 -18.31 16.36
CA PHE A 116 -0.88 -17.88 16.56
C PHE A 116 -1.90 -18.81 15.92
N LYS A 117 -1.47 -19.90 15.30
CA LYS A 117 -2.37 -20.84 14.62
C LYS A 117 -3.48 -21.36 15.54
N THR A 118 -3.13 -21.70 16.78
CA THR A 118 -4.11 -22.17 17.79
C THR A 118 -5.02 -21.05 18.27
N PHE A 119 -4.48 -19.83 18.46
CA PHE A 119 -5.26 -18.65 18.86
C PHE A 119 -6.22 -18.15 17.77
N ILE A 120 -5.87 -18.33 16.50
CA ILE A 120 -6.73 -18.04 15.33
C ILE A 120 -7.81 -19.12 15.16
N GLY A 121 -7.56 -20.33 15.67
CA GLY A 121 -8.36 -21.52 15.44
C GLY A 121 -7.73 -22.39 14.36
N ALA A 122 -7.25 -23.57 14.75
CA ALA A 122 -6.54 -24.48 13.85
C ALA A 122 -7.40 -24.95 12.67
N ASP A 123 -8.70 -25.10 12.92
CA ASP A 123 -9.72 -25.53 11.96
C ASP A 123 -10.58 -24.36 11.46
N ALA A 124 -10.24 -23.13 11.83
CA ALA A 124 -10.94 -21.96 11.33
C ALA A 124 -10.69 -21.81 9.82
N VAL A 125 -11.78 -21.59 9.09
CA VAL A 125 -11.76 -21.45 7.63
C VAL A 125 -12.20 -20.06 7.20
N ASP A 126 -11.76 -19.68 6.02
CA ASP A 126 -12.22 -18.51 5.28
C ASP A 126 -12.80 -18.96 3.94
N ILE A 127 -13.86 -18.29 3.49
CA ILE A 127 -14.49 -18.55 2.21
C ILE A 127 -14.05 -17.45 1.24
N VAL A 128 -13.27 -17.84 0.25
CA VAL A 128 -12.68 -16.92 -0.73
C VAL A 128 -13.19 -17.19 -2.13
N LYS A 129 -13.13 -16.18 -2.99
CA LYS A 129 -13.55 -16.29 -4.39
C LYS A 129 -12.74 -17.34 -5.15
N MET A 130 -13.39 -17.97 -6.13
CA MET A 130 -12.70 -18.80 -7.11
C MET A 130 -11.74 -17.95 -7.96
N PRO A 131 -10.52 -18.43 -8.26
CA PRO A 131 -9.62 -17.82 -9.22
C PRO A 131 -10.29 -17.55 -10.57
N PHE A 132 -9.99 -16.42 -11.21
CA PHE A 132 -10.58 -16.11 -12.53
C PHE A 132 -10.26 -17.16 -13.57
N GLY A 133 -11.27 -17.52 -14.36
CA GLY A 133 -11.16 -18.50 -15.44
C GLY A 133 -11.09 -19.95 -14.96
N LEU A 134 -11.22 -20.20 -13.65
CA LEU A 134 -11.21 -21.55 -13.09
C LEU A 134 -12.64 -22.00 -12.79
N ASP A 135 -13.09 -23.08 -13.41
CA ASP A 135 -14.35 -23.74 -13.11
C ASP A 135 -14.09 -25.21 -12.75
N LEU A 136 -13.86 -25.44 -11.46
CA LEU A 136 -13.62 -26.78 -10.93
C LEU A 136 -14.92 -27.41 -10.42
N PRO A 137 -15.04 -28.74 -10.41
CA PRO A 137 -16.18 -29.40 -9.79
C PRO A 137 -16.18 -29.14 -8.27
N VAL A 138 -17.36 -29.21 -7.66
CA VAL A 138 -17.50 -29.19 -6.19
C VAL A 138 -16.66 -30.33 -5.61
N ASP A 139 -16.09 -30.12 -4.43
CA ASP A 139 -15.13 -31.00 -3.75
C ASP A 139 -13.74 -31.12 -4.38
N ALA A 140 -13.48 -30.49 -5.54
CA ALA A 140 -12.13 -30.41 -6.06
C ALA A 140 -11.19 -29.65 -5.11
N VAL A 141 -9.92 -30.04 -5.11
CA VAL A 141 -8.88 -29.37 -4.32
C VAL A 141 -8.05 -28.47 -5.24
N TYR A 142 -7.87 -27.21 -4.84
CA TYR A 142 -7.01 -26.27 -5.52
C TYR A 142 -6.07 -25.58 -4.53
N GLY A 143 -4.77 -25.92 -4.62
CA GLY A 143 -3.79 -25.52 -3.61
C GLY A 143 -4.12 -26.11 -2.24
N VAL A 144 -4.41 -25.25 -1.27
CA VAL A 144 -4.87 -25.62 0.09
C VAL A 144 -6.37 -25.48 0.29
N GLY A 145 -7.09 -25.06 -0.77
CA GLY A 145 -8.52 -24.84 -0.71
C GLY A 145 -9.33 -26.00 -1.25
N LYS A 146 -10.53 -26.19 -0.71
CA LYS A 146 -11.55 -27.10 -1.23
C LYS A 146 -12.67 -26.30 -1.88
N VAL A 147 -13.10 -26.71 -3.08
CA VAL A 147 -14.20 -26.05 -3.79
C VAL A 147 -15.52 -26.42 -3.12
N ILE A 148 -16.27 -25.41 -2.72
CA ILE A 148 -17.60 -25.51 -2.15
C ILE A 148 -18.59 -24.69 -2.99
N GLU A 149 -19.87 -25.02 -2.90
CA GLU A 149 -20.94 -24.24 -3.50
C GLU A 149 -21.72 -23.53 -2.39
N LEU A 150 -21.87 -22.21 -2.52
CA LEU A 150 -22.63 -21.38 -1.60
C LEU A 150 -23.58 -20.51 -2.42
N ASP A 151 -24.89 -20.63 -2.15
CA ASP A 151 -25.94 -19.88 -2.86
C ASP A 151 -25.86 -19.96 -4.40
N GLY A 152 -25.48 -21.12 -4.94
CA GLY A 152 -25.34 -21.36 -6.38
C GLY A 152 -24.04 -20.80 -7.00
N VAL A 153 -23.10 -20.31 -6.17
CA VAL A 153 -21.80 -19.79 -6.61
C VAL A 153 -20.68 -20.66 -6.03
N LYS A 154 -19.76 -21.10 -6.89
CA LYS A 154 -18.57 -21.86 -6.47
C LYS A 154 -17.56 -20.95 -5.79
N MET A 155 -17.08 -21.34 -4.62
CA MET A 155 -16.09 -20.65 -3.80
C MET A 155 -15.01 -21.62 -3.31
N LEU A 156 -13.90 -21.09 -2.78
CA LEU A 156 -12.85 -21.88 -2.15
C LEU A 156 -12.89 -21.71 -0.63
N GLN A 157 -12.99 -22.82 0.08
CA GLN A 157 -12.78 -22.88 1.51
C GLN A 157 -11.29 -23.09 1.79
N VAL A 158 -10.65 -22.13 2.46
CA VAL A 158 -9.21 -22.16 2.82
C VAL A 158 -9.02 -21.98 4.32
N PRO A 159 -7.90 -22.43 4.93
CA PRO A 159 -7.61 -22.13 6.34
C PRO A 159 -7.50 -20.61 6.57
N LEU A 160 -8.13 -20.12 7.64
CA LEU A 160 -8.26 -18.69 7.93
C LEU A 160 -6.91 -17.99 8.07
N TRP A 161 -5.96 -18.61 8.79
CA TRP A 161 -4.61 -18.07 8.95
C TRP A 161 -3.86 -17.93 7.61
N ARG A 162 -4.16 -18.76 6.61
CA ARG A 162 -3.57 -18.63 5.27
C ARG A 162 -4.15 -17.44 4.53
N SER A 163 -5.43 -17.13 4.74
CA SER A 163 -6.04 -15.91 4.21
C SER A 163 -5.36 -14.67 4.79
N TYR A 164 -5.11 -14.64 6.11
CA TYR A 164 -4.34 -13.55 6.73
C TYR A 164 -2.91 -13.45 6.20
N LEU A 165 -2.23 -14.58 6.04
CA LEU A 165 -0.91 -14.64 5.42
C LEU A 165 -0.92 -14.05 4.00
N ALA A 166 -1.95 -14.38 3.19
CA ALA A 166 -2.11 -13.84 1.84
C ALA A 166 -2.16 -12.31 1.84
N GLY A 167 -2.97 -11.73 2.73
CA GLY A 167 -3.09 -10.28 2.87
C GLY A 167 -1.77 -9.63 3.32
N CYS A 168 -1.04 -10.25 4.26
CA CYS A 168 0.27 -9.78 4.69
C CYS A 168 1.28 -9.79 3.53
N ILE A 169 1.29 -10.84 2.71
CA ILE A 169 2.16 -10.95 1.53
C ILE A 169 1.85 -9.83 0.53
N LEU A 170 0.57 -9.66 0.16
CA LEU A 170 0.14 -8.59 -0.77
C LEU A 170 0.54 -7.21 -0.24
N LEU A 171 0.41 -6.98 1.06
CA LEU A 171 0.85 -5.75 1.71
C LEU A 171 2.36 -5.56 1.62
N GLY A 172 3.14 -6.59 1.95
CA GLY A 172 4.60 -6.54 1.99
C GLY A 172 5.26 -6.35 0.61
N ILE A 173 4.61 -6.79 -0.46
CA ILE A 173 5.10 -6.59 -1.84
C ILE A 173 4.80 -5.18 -2.34
N ALA A 174 3.80 -4.48 -1.79
CA ALA A 174 3.37 -3.17 -2.28
C ALA A 174 4.21 -2.03 -1.65
N PRO A 175 5.19 -1.42 -2.35
CA PRO A 175 5.93 -0.27 -1.83
C PRO A 175 5.09 0.99 -1.83
N CYS A 176 5.15 1.77 -0.74
CA CYS A 176 4.39 3.00 -0.60
C CYS A 176 4.81 4.09 -1.62
N THR A 177 3.81 4.80 -2.16
CA THR A 177 3.98 5.84 -3.20
C THR A 177 3.47 7.22 -2.75
N ALA A 178 2.50 7.29 -1.85
CA ALA A 178 1.88 8.55 -1.45
C ALA A 178 2.41 9.06 -0.10
N MET A 179 2.14 8.31 0.98
CA MET A 179 2.42 8.76 2.35
C MET A 179 3.92 8.92 2.64
N VAL A 180 4.80 8.29 1.85
CA VAL A 180 6.25 8.48 1.95
C VAL A 180 6.69 9.94 1.83
N LEU A 181 5.96 10.78 1.09
CA LEU A 181 6.23 12.21 1.00
C LEU A 181 6.00 12.91 2.35
N VAL A 182 4.92 12.52 3.06
CA VAL A 182 4.61 13.04 4.40
C VAL A 182 5.65 12.57 5.40
N TRP A 183 6.01 11.29 5.37
CA TRP A 183 7.05 10.72 6.25
C TRP A 183 8.40 11.38 5.99
N GLY A 184 8.81 11.48 4.73
CA GLY A 184 10.02 12.16 4.27
C GLY A 184 10.10 13.59 4.79
N TYR A 185 9.03 14.36 4.61
CA TYR A 185 8.92 15.73 5.09
C TYR A 185 9.04 15.80 6.62
N LEU A 186 8.25 15.01 7.36
CA LEU A 186 8.24 15.03 8.82
C LEU A 186 9.59 14.62 9.43
N ALA A 187 10.31 13.71 8.77
CA ALA A 187 11.66 13.33 9.18
C ALA A 187 12.73 14.34 8.74
N LYS A 188 12.39 15.43 8.03
CA LYS A 188 13.35 16.38 7.45
C LYS A 188 14.33 15.70 6.48
N GLY A 189 13.80 14.80 5.65
CA GLY A 189 14.53 14.08 4.62
C GLY A 189 14.69 14.87 3.32
N ASN A 190 15.28 14.22 2.33
CA ASN A 190 15.42 14.73 0.98
C ASN A 190 14.12 14.50 0.18
N ASP A 191 13.37 15.58 -0.04
CA ASP A 191 12.10 15.56 -0.77
C ASP A 191 12.27 15.09 -2.22
N GLY A 192 13.37 15.50 -2.87
CA GLY A 192 13.71 15.08 -4.22
C GLY A 192 13.88 13.56 -4.28
N HIS A 193 14.73 13.00 -3.41
CA HIS A 193 14.93 11.55 -3.32
C HIS A 193 13.59 10.80 -3.10
N THR A 194 12.74 11.32 -2.23
CA THR A 194 11.44 10.73 -1.95
C THR A 194 10.56 10.74 -3.20
N LEU A 195 10.44 11.88 -3.90
CA LEU A 195 9.64 12.00 -5.13
C LEU A 195 10.13 11.06 -6.24
N ILE A 196 11.45 10.91 -6.39
CA ILE A 196 12.05 9.99 -7.36
C ILE A 196 11.66 8.55 -7.04
N MET A 197 11.78 8.16 -5.77
CA MET A 197 11.40 6.82 -5.34
C MET A 197 9.91 6.54 -5.51
N VAL A 198 9.05 7.54 -5.32
CA VAL A 198 7.62 7.40 -5.63
C VAL A 198 7.41 6.99 -7.09
N ALA A 199 8.07 7.66 -8.02
CA ALA A 199 7.98 7.33 -9.43
C ALA A 199 8.57 5.96 -9.76
N ILE A 200 9.79 5.67 -9.29
CA ILE A 200 10.47 4.41 -9.60
C ILE A 200 9.73 3.22 -8.99
N ASN A 201 9.27 3.31 -7.74
CA ASN A 201 8.48 2.25 -7.12
C ASN A 201 7.16 2.01 -7.87
N SER A 202 6.47 3.08 -8.27
CA SER A 202 5.22 2.98 -9.03
C SER A 202 5.42 2.25 -10.37
N LEU A 203 6.49 2.56 -11.10
CA LEU A 203 6.83 1.86 -12.34
C LEU A 203 7.28 0.41 -12.08
N SER A 204 8.10 0.19 -11.06
CA SER A 204 8.60 -1.14 -10.69
C SER A 204 7.44 -2.07 -10.28
N MET A 205 6.41 -1.53 -9.62
CA MET A 205 5.21 -2.29 -9.25
C MET A 205 4.49 -2.90 -10.44
N LEU A 206 4.48 -2.24 -11.61
CA LEU A 206 3.85 -2.78 -12.82
C LEU A 206 4.45 -4.12 -13.25
N PHE A 207 5.75 -4.30 -12.99
CA PHE A 207 6.50 -5.47 -13.44
C PHE A 207 6.78 -6.47 -12.32
N LEU A 208 6.92 -6.03 -11.07
CA LEU A 208 7.37 -6.88 -9.97
C LEU A 208 6.24 -7.33 -9.04
N TYR A 209 5.17 -6.55 -8.89
CA TYR A 209 4.11 -6.86 -7.92
C TYR A 209 3.37 -8.15 -8.27
N GLY A 210 2.96 -8.30 -9.53
CA GLY A 210 2.29 -9.51 -10.03
C GLY A 210 3.18 -10.75 -9.89
N PRO A 211 4.41 -10.73 -10.42
CA PRO A 211 5.32 -11.87 -10.31
C PRO A 211 5.69 -12.28 -8.89
N LEU A 212 6.06 -11.33 -8.03
CA LEU A 212 6.39 -11.64 -6.64
C LEU A 212 5.15 -12.08 -5.85
N GLY A 213 3.98 -11.48 -6.12
CA GLY A 213 2.71 -11.89 -5.54
C GLY A 213 2.38 -13.32 -5.90
N GLY A 214 2.44 -13.65 -7.19
CA GLY A 214 2.17 -15.01 -7.65
C GLY A 214 3.16 -16.03 -7.11
N PHE A 215 4.45 -15.68 -7.05
CA PHE A 215 5.48 -16.55 -6.47
C PHE A 215 5.25 -16.78 -4.97
N LEU A 216 5.14 -15.72 -4.16
CA LEU A 216 5.04 -15.85 -2.70
C LEU A 216 3.71 -16.46 -2.24
N LEU A 217 2.60 -16.13 -2.91
CA LEU A 217 1.32 -16.80 -2.66
C LEU A 217 1.37 -18.29 -3.06
N GLY A 218 2.05 -18.62 -4.16
CA GLY A 218 2.28 -19.99 -4.60
C GLY A 218 3.12 -20.81 -3.62
N VAL A 219 4.20 -20.23 -3.08
CA VAL A 219 4.99 -20.83 -1.98
C VAL A 219 4.12 -21.02 -0.74
N GLY A 220 3.23 -20.07 -0.46
CA GLY A 220 2.15 -20.19 0.53
C GLY A 220 1.05 -21.19 0.18
N ARG A 221 1.17 -21.95 -0.92
CA ARG A 221 0.18 -22.90 -1.47
C ARG A 221 -1.24 -22.33 -1.58
N LEU A 222 -1.34 -21.02 -1.72
CA LEU A 222 -2.62 -20.34 -1.93
C LEU A 222 -2.99 -20.39 -3.41
N PRO A 223 -4.30 -20.38 -3.73
CA PRO A 223 -4.78 -20.19 -5.08
C PRO A 223 -4.16 -18.92 -5.69
N VAL A 224 -3.44 -19.02 -6.81
CA VAL A 224 -2.83 -17.85 -7.46
C VAL A 224 -3.55 -17.52 -8.78
N PRO A 225 -4.49 -16.57 -8.77
CA PRO A 225 -5.14 -16.11 -9.99
C PRO A 225 -4.25 -15.09 -10.72
N TRP A 226 -3.29 -15.54 -11.52
CA TRP A 226 -2.38 -14.64 -12.25
C TRP A 226 -3.11 -13.64 -13.16
N GLN A 227 -4.21 -14.04 -13.82
CA GLN A 227 -5.00 -13.10 -14.62
C GLN A 227 -5.60 -11.99 -13.74
N ALA A 228 -6.07 -12.33 -12.53
CA ALA A 228 -6.62 -11.37 -11.59
C ALA A 228 -5.55 -10.40 -11.07
N LEU A 229 -4.34 -10.90 -10.76
CA LEU A 229 -3.22 -10.07 -10.35
C LEU A 229 -2.86 -9.05 -11.43
N VAL A 230 -2.74 -9.49 -12.68
CA VAL A 230 -2.45 -8.60 -13.82
C VAL A 230 -3.58 -7.60 -14.04
N LEU A 231 -4.84 -8.04 -13.98
CA LEU A 231 -6.00 -7.17 -14.11
C LEU A 231 -6.05 -6.11 -12.99
N SER A 232 -5.77 -6.50 -11.75
CA SER A 232 -5.66 -5.59 -10.60
C SER A 232 -4.61 -4.52 -10.84
N ILE A 233 -3.41 -4.91 -11.27
CA ILE A 233 -2.32 -3.97 -11.54
C ILE A 233 -2.70 -3.04 -12.70
N ALA A 234 -3.32 -3.58 -13.76
CA ALA A 234 -3.74 -2.80 -14.91
C ALA A 234 -4.77 -1.73 -14.53
N ILE A 235 -5.80 -2.10 -13.77
CA ILE A 235 -6.89 -1.19 -13.37
C ILE A 235 -6.41 -0.20 -12.31
N TYR A 236 -5.75 -0.67 -11.25
CA TYR A 236 -5.45 0.18 -10.10
C TYR A 236 -4.13 0.92 -10.20
N VAL A 237 -3.17 0.46 -11.01
CA VAL A 237 -1.84 1.10 -11.12
C VAL A 237 -1.60 1.63 -12.52
N ALA A 238 -1.71 0.79 -13.55
CA ALA A 238 -1.36 1.18 -14.91
C ALA A 238 -2.30 2.24 -15.48
N LEU A 239 -3.62 2.08 -15.29
CA LEU A 239 -4.62 3.01 -15.80
C LEU A 239 -4.46 4.44 -15.20
N PRO A 240 -4.37 4.65 -13.87
CA PRO A 240 -4.08 5.97 -13.31
C PRO A 240 -2.75 6.55 -13.78
N LEU A 241 -1.73 5.71 -13.95
CA LEU A 241 -0.40 6.14 -14.43
C LEU A 241 -0.45 6.64 -15.87
N VAL A 242 -1.06 5.88 -16.77
CA VAL A 242 -1.23 6.27 -18.18
C VAL A 242 -2.10 7.52 -18.27
N ALA A 243 -3.22 7.57 -17.56
CA ALA A 243 -4.08 8.75 -17.51
C ALA A 243 -3.34 9.99 -16.99
N GLY A 244 -2.54 9.84 -15.92
CA GLY A 244 -1.74 10.91 -15.36
C GLY A 244 -0.68 11.43 -16.33
N PHE A 245 0.05 10.53 -16.99
CA PHE A 245 1.06 10.87 -18.00
C PHE A 245 0.44 11.59 -19.21
N LEU A 246 -0.63 11.05 -19.78
CA LEU A 246 -1.29 11.62 -20.95
C LEU A 246 -1.91 12.98 -20.63
N SER A 247 -2.62 13.10 -19.50
CA SER A 247 -3.22 14.37 -19.08
C SER A 247 -2.18 15.44 -18.78
N ARG A 248 -1.05 15.10 -18.13
CA ARG A 248 0.07 16.03 -17.93
C ARG A 248 0.60 16.55 -19.26
N LYS A 249 0.94 15.65 -20.19
CA LYS A 249 1.48 16.02 -21.50
C LYS A 249 0.51 16.92 -22.28
N TRP A 250 -0.76 16.55 -22.30
CA TRP A 250 -1.81 17.28 -23.01
C TRP A 250 -2.09 18.65 -22.39
N LEU A 251 -2.24 18.75 -21.07
CA LEU A 251 -2.55 20.01 -20.39
C LEU A 251 -1.39 21.00 -20.43
N ILE A 252 -0.14 20.54 -20.32
CA ILE A 252 1.03 21.41 -20.46
C ILE A 252 1.12 21.94 -21.90
N ALA A 253 0.86 21.10 -22.90
CA ALA A 253 0.87 21.52 -24.30
C ALA A 253 -0.25 22.55 -24.62
N TYR A 254 -1.42 22.41 -23.99
CA TYR A 254 -2.58 23.27 -24.27
C TYR A 254 -2.61 24.56 -23.43
N LYS A 255 -2.25 24.52 -22.14
CA LYS A 255 -2.39 25.66 -21.20
C LYS A 255 -1.07 26.19 -20.64
N GLY A 256 0.06 25.57 -20.99
CA GLY A 256 1.38 25.97 -20.51
C GLY A 256 1.70 25.46 -19.10
N ARG A 257 3.00 25.50 -18.76
CA ARG A 257 3.55 24.91 -17.52
C ARG A 257 3.18 25.72 -16.28
N ASP A 258 3.06 27.03 -16.39
CA ASP A 258 2.72 27.91 -15.26
C ASP A 258 1.28 27.71 -14.80
N TRP A 259 0.34 27.58 -15.73
CA TRP A 259 -1.05 27.25 -15.38
C TRP A 259 -1.16 25.86 -14.76
N PHE A 260 -0.43 24.89 -15.32
CA PHE A 260 -0.41 23.52 -14.83
C PHE A 260 0.08 23.47 -13.36
N ASN A 261 1.25 24.07 -13.08
CA ASN A 261 1.85 24.08 -11.75
C ASN A 261 1.06 24.95 -10.76
N GLY A 262 0.61 26.13 -11.18
CA GLY A 262 0.00 27.12 -10.31
C GLY A 262 -1.48 26.86 -9.99
N LYS A 263 -2.26 26.35 -10.94
CA LYS A 263 -3.71 26.13 -10.77
C LYS A 263 -4.08 24.64 -10.73
N PHE A 264 -3.69 23.87 -11.74
CA PHE A 264 -4.18 22.50 -11.89
C PHE A 264 -3.66 21.56 -10.78
N LEU A 265 -2.36 21.59 -10.48
CA LEU A 265 -1.80 20.77 -9.40
C LEU A 265 -2.38 21.12 -8.02
N HIS A 266 -2.71 22.40 -7.79
CA HIS A 266 -3.33 22.83 -6.53
C HIS A 266 -4.76 22.29 -6.41
N PHE A 267 -5.52 22.31 -7.50
CA PHE A 267 -6.87 21.74 -7.57
C PHE A 267 -6.91 20.22 -7.35
N LEU A 268 -5.89 19.48 -7.82
CA LEU A 268 -5.83 18.02 -7.65
C LEU A 268 -5.53 17.55 -6.23
N THR A 269 -4.94 18.41 -5.39
CA THR A 269 -4.56 18.06 -4.02
C THR A 269 -5.78 17.72 -3.13
N PRO A 270 -6.83 18.56 -3.02
CA PRO A 270 -8.02 18.21 -2.24
C PRO A 270 -8.76 16.98 -2.79
N ILE A 271 -8.75 16.75 -4.11
CA ILE A 271 -9.36 15.55 -4.72
C ILE A 271 -8.70 14.28 -4.20
N THR A 272 -7.35 14.27 -4.15
CA THR A 272 -6.58 13.12 -3.64
C THR A 272 -6.96 12.81 -2.20
N ILE A 273 -7.06 13.85 -1.37
CA ILE A 273 -7.37 13.74 0.06
C ILE A 273 -8.80 13.21 0.25
N ILE A 274 -9.78 13.78 -0.46
CA ILE A 274 -11.17 13.35 -0.38
C ILE A 274 -11.30 11.89 -0.84
N ALA A 275 -10.66 11.52 -1.95
CA ALA A 275 -10.68 10.14 -2.46
C ALA A 275 -10.06 9.15 -1.45
N LEU A 276 -8.94 9.50 -0.82
CA LEU A 276 -8.32 8.72 0.25
C LEU A 276 -9.27 8.55 1.44
N LEU A 277 -9.84 9.64 1.97
CA LEU A 277 -10.71 9.59 3.14
C LEU A 277 -12.00 8.80 2.87
N ILE A 278 -12.61 8.97 1.68
CA ILE A 278 -13.76 8.16 1.25
C ILE A 278 -13.37 6.69 1.17
N THR A 279 -12.22 6.36 0.56
CA THR A 279 -11.72 4.98 0.49
C THR A 279 -11.61 4.37 1.89
N LEU A 280 -11.02 5.10 2.84
CA LEU A 280 -10.93 4.64 4.23
C LEU A 280 -12.30 4.38 4.85
N VAL A 281 -13.23 5.33 4.73
CA VAL A 281 -14.60 5.17 5.28
C VAL A 281 -15.30 3.94 4.67
N LEU A 282 -15.19 3.75 3.35
CA LEU A 282 -15.76 2.59 2.65
C LEU A 282 -15.14 1.27 3.15
N LEU A 283 -13.81 1.21 3.25
CA LEU A 283 -13.14 -0.01 3.68
C LEU A 283 -13.47 -0.39 5.12
N PHE A 284 -13.50 0.60 6.03
CA PHE A 284 -13.83 0.36 7.43
C PHE A 284 -15.34 0.13 7.65
N SER A 285 -16.21 0.61 6.78
CA SER A 285 -17.64 0.26 6.85
C SER A 285 -17.89 -1.19 6.45
N PHE A 286 -17.19 -1.69 5.43
CA PHE A 286 -17.28 -3.09 5.01
C PHE A 286 -16.68 -4.07 6.02
N LYS A 287 -15.70 -3.63 6.83
CA LYS A 287 -15.04 -4.45 7.85
C LYS A 287 -15.46 -4.15 9.29
N GLY A 288 -16.38 -3.21 9.49
CA GLY A 288 -16.74 -2.69 10.81
C GLY A 288 -17.22 -3.78 11.77
N GLU A 289 -18.09 -4.69 11.30
CA GLU A 289 -18.58 -5.79 12.14
C GLU A 289 -17.47 -6.78 12.51
N THR A 290 -16.63 -7.19 11.56
CA THR A 290 -15.50 -8.10 11.83
C THR A 290 -14.52 -7.47 12.83
N ILE A 291 -14.26 -6.17 12.70
CA ILE A 291 -13.36 -5.42 13.58
C ILE A 291 -13.89 -5.37 15.01
N ILE A 292 -15.20 -5.12 15.20
CA ILE A 292 -15.82 -5.05 16.53
C ILE A 292 -15.96 -6.43 17.15
N SER A 293 -16.39 -7.43 16.37
CA SER A 293 -16.67 -8.78 16.88
C SER A 293 -15.42 -9.57 17.21
N ASN A 294 -14.31 -9.34 16.50
CA ASN A 294 -13.08 -10.12 16.62
C ASN A 294 -11.84 -9.21 16.84
N PRO A 295 -11.77 -8.45 17.95
CA PRO A 295 -10.66 -7.52 18.19
C PRO A 295 -9.30 -8.23 18.36
N LEU A 296 -9.30 -9.46 18.88
CA LEU A 296 -8.07 -10.25 19.04
C LEU A 296 -7.44 -10.62 17.68
N THR A 297 -8.26 -10.86 16.66
CA THR A 297 -7.78 -11.12 15.30
C THR A 297 -6.97 -9.94 14.76
N ILE A 298 -7.42 -8.71 15.00
CA ILE A 298 -6.68 -7.49 14.62
C ILE A 298 -5.31 -7.49 15.29
N PHE A 299 -5.28 -7.82 16.58
CA PHE A 299 -4.04 -7.87 17.34
C PHE A 299 -3.06 -8.93 16.82
N TRP A 300 -3.54 -10.14 16.49
CA TRP A 300 -2.70 -11.21 15.92
C TRP A 300 -2.12 -10.87 14.56
N ILE A 301 -2.83 -10.12 13.74
CA ILE A 301 -2.32 -9.63 12.46
C ILE A 301 -1.38 -8.43 12.66
N ALA A 302 -1.69 -7.54 13.61
CA ALA A 302 -0.91 -6.34 13.87
C ALA A 302 0.53 -6.65 14.31
N ILE A 303 0.74 -7.69 15.12
CA ILE A 303 2.07 -8.07 15.65
C ILE A 303 3.09 -8.36 14.52
N PRO A 304 2.87 -9.31 13.61
CA PRO A 304 3.84 -9.59 12.54
C PRO A 304 4.05 -8.39 11.62
N LEU A 305 2.99 -7.61 11.34
CA LEU A 305 3.11 -6.42 10.50
C LEU A 305 3.94 -5.31 11.18
N PHE A 306 3.80 -5.14 12.50
CA PHE A 306 4.62 -4.22 13.29
C PHE A 306 6.09 -4.64 13.27
N ILE A 307 6.36 -5.91 13.58
CA ILE A 307 7.72 -6.47 13.62
C ILE A 307 8.38 -6.34 12.25
N GLN A 308 7.64 -6.63 11.18
CA GLN A 308 8.14 -6.51 9.81
C GLN A 308 8.49 -5.06 9.46
N THR A 309 7.60 -4.12 9.78
CA THR A 309 7.83 -2.69 9.54
C THR A 309 9.10 -2.21 10.28
N MET A 310 9.27 -2.62 11.54
CA MET A 310 10.46 -2.33 12.33
C MET A 310 11.72 -2.93 11.71
N LEU A 311 11.67 -4.21 11.32
CA LEU A 311 12.81 -4.91 10.75
C LEU A 311 13.29 -4.20 9.48
N ILE A 312 12.37 -3.85 8.58
CA ILE A 312 12.70 -3.20 7.31
C ILE A 312 13.24 -1.79 7.53
N PHE A 313 12.66 -1.04 8.46
CA PHE A 313 13.22 0.24 8.86
C PHE A 313 14.65 0.09 9.37
N VAL A 314 14.89 -0.84 10.31
CA VAL A 314 16.21 -1.06 10.90
C VAL A 314 17.22 -1.47 9.82
N ILE A 315 16.88 -2.41 8.95
CA ILE A 315 17.75 -2.84 7.84
C ILE A 315 18.08 -1.65 6.94
N GLY A 316 17.06 -0.92 6.46
CA GLY A 316 17.28 0.21 5.56
C GLY A 316 18.10 1.34 6.20
N TYR A 317 17.81 1.66 7.46
CA TYR A 317 18.48 2.73 8.19
C TYR A 317 19.93 2.36 8.57
N TRP A 318 20.14 1.11 9.00
CA TRP A 318 21.46 0.59 9.32
C TRP A 318 22.33 0.45 8.08
N LEU A 319 21.82 -0.12 6.98
CA LEU A 319 22.56 -0.19 5.71
C LEU A 319 22.91 1.21 5.18
N SER A 320 22.01 2.18 5.33
CA SER A 320 22.30 3.58 5.00
C SER A 320 23.47 4.13 5.81
N LYS A 321 23.58 3.76 7.09
CA LYS A 321 24.69 4.15 7.96
C LYS A 321 26.00 3.48 7.54
N VAL A 322 25.96 2.17 7.27
CA VAL A 322 27.13 1.39 6.79
C VAL A 322 27.66 1.93 5.46
N TRP A 323 26.76 2.33 4.56
CA TRP A 323 27.10 2.93 3.26
C TRP A 323 27.34 4.44 3.32
N LYS A 324 27.42 5.02 4.52
CA LYS A 324 27.78 6.42 4.78
C LYS A 324 26.88 7.43 4.05
N PHE A 325 25.57 7.17 4.02
CA PHE A 325 24.62 8.15 3.49
C PHE A 325 24.52 9.36 4.42
N LYS A 326 24.12 10.50 3.88
CA LYS A 326 23.70 11.64 4.70
C LYS A 326 22.36 11.31 5.34
N TYR A 327 22.08 11.87 6.52
CA TYR A 327 20.78 11.71 7.18
C TYR A 327 19.60 11.99 6.23
N ALA A 328 19.71 13.07 5.45
CA ALA A 328 18.68 13.49 4.50
C ALA A 328 18.34 12.41 3.46
N ASP A 329 19.26 11.52 3.11
CA ASP A 329 19.00 10.43 2.17
C ASP A 329 18.67 9.12 2.90
N ALA A 330 19.30 8.89 4.07
CA ALA A 330 19.10 7.70 4.89
C ALA A 330 17.67 7.59 5.46
N ALA A 331 17.13 8.69 5.98
CA ALA A 331 15.78 8.70 6.57
C ALA A 331 14.70 8.35 5.53
N PRO A 332 14.64 9.01 4.35
CA PRO A 332 13.74 8.59 3.28
C PRO A 332 13.95 7.14 2.83
N SER A 333 15.20 6.69 2.64
CA SER A 333 15.49 5.31 2.20
C SER A 333 14.85 4.28 3.13
N ALA A 334 15.00 4.47 4.44
CA ALA A 334 14.45 3.57 5.45
C ALA A 334 12.92 3.66 5.55
N MET A 335 12.35 4.86 5.50
CA MET A 335 10.90 5.05 5.61
C MET A 335 10.15 4.56 4.36
N ILE A 336 10.70 4.77 3.18
CA ILE A 336 10.14 4.24 1.93
C ILE A 336 10.20 2.71 1.94
N GLY A 337 11.30 2.14 2.46
CA GLY A 337 11.44 0.71 2.71
C GLY A 337 10.32 0.16 3.61
N ALA A 338 10.15 0.79 4.78
CA ALA A 338 9.26 0.30 5.83
C ALA A 338 7.76 0.45 5.51
N SER A 339 7.40 1.46 4.72
CA SER A 339 5.99 1.78 4.43
C SER A 339 5.41 0.92 3.30
N ASN A 340 4.09 0.75 3.34
CA ASN A 340 3.33 -0.09 2.41
C ASN A 340 2.33 0.74 1.59
N HIS A 341 1.92 0.19 0.45
CA HIS A 341 0.87 0.76 -0.40
C HIS A 341 -0.42 -0.03 -0.18
N PHE A 342 -1.18 0.38 0.84
CA PHE A 342 -2.39 -0.34 1.27
C PHE A 342 -3.45 -0.37 0.20
N GLU A 343 -3.59 0.70 -0.56
CA GLU A 343 -4.58 0.88 -1.60
C GLU A 343 -4.54 -0.26 -2.61
N VAL A 344 -3.36 -0.49 -3.21
CA VAL A 344 -3.15 -1.57 -4.16
C VAL A 344 -3.29 -2.93 -3.48
N ALA A 345 -2.75 -3.10 -2.27
CA ALA A 345 -2.84 -4.36 -1.54
C ALA A 345 -4.28 -4.75 -1.20
N ILE A 346 -5.10 -3.80 -0.73
CA ILE A 346 -6.52 -3.96 -0.44
C ILE A 346 -7.29 -4.24 -1.72
N ALA A 347 -7.05 -3.47 -2.78
CA ALA A 347 -7.71 -3.66 -4.07
C ALA A 347 -7.43 -5.05 -4.65
N THR A 348 -6.16 -5.48 -4.62
CA THR A 348 -5.77 -6.84 -5.00
C THR A 348 -6.42 -7.87 -4.09
N ALA A 349 -6.34 -7.74 -2.77
CA ALA A 349 -6.91 -8.72 -1.83
C ALA A 349 -8.43 -8.89 -2.00
N THR A 350 -9.16 -7.80 -2.16
CA THR A 350 -10.62 -7.80 -2.37
C THR A 350 -11.03 -8.37 -3.72
N MET A 351 -10.22 -8.13 -4.76
CA MET A 351 -10.40 -8.72 -6.09
C MET A 351 -10.10 -10.22 -6.09
N LEU A 352 -9.01 -10.65 -5.45
CA LEU A 352 -8.55 -12.04 -5.45
C LEU A 352 -9.36 -12.94 -4.51
N PHE A 353 -9.54 -12.49 -3.28
CA PHE A 353 -10.07 -13.33 -2.19
C PHE A 353 -11.49 -12.91 -1.80
N GLY A 354 -11.92 -11.72 -2.19
CA GLY A 354 -13.22 -11.18 -1.83
C GLY A 354 -13.13 -10.13 -0.73
N LEU A 355 -14.14 -9.26 -0.69
CA LEU A 355 -14.19 -8.16 0.27
C LEU A 355 -14.32 -8.67 1.71
N SER A 356 -15.07 -9.73 1.95
CA SER A 356 -15.27 -10.35 3.27
C SER A 356 -14.07 -11.18 3.76
N SER A 357 -13.12 -11.52 2.89
CA SER A 357 -11.99 -12.40 3.22
C SER A 357 -11.07 -11.89 4.35
N GLY A 358 -10.36 -12.83 4.97
CA GLY A 358 -9.27 -12.57 5.89
C GLY A 358 -8.10 -11.84 5.24
N ALA A 359 -7.80 -12.10 3.96
CA ALA A 359 -6.78 -11.39 3.21
C ALA A 359 -7.08 -9.89 3.12
N ALA A 360 -8.33 -9.52 2.81
CA ALA A 360 -8.77 -8.14 2.81
C ALA A 360 -8.78 -7.52 4.22
N LEU A 361 -9.09 -8.31 5.26
CA LEU A 361 -8.97 -7.83 6.64
C LEU A 361 -7.52 -7.50 7.00
N ALA A 362 -6.57 -8.37 6.65
CA ALA A 362 -5.17 -8.18 7.02
C ALA A 362 -4.54 -6.92 6.39
N THR A 363 -4.94 -6.57 5.16
CA THR A 363 -4.48 -5.34 4.51
C THR A 363 -5.09 -4.09 5.15
N VAL A 364 -6.34 -4.14 5.62
CA VAL A 364 -6.98 -3.07 6.40
C VAL A 364 -6.32 -2.91 7.79
N VAL A 365 -5.97 -4.01 8.46
CA VAL A 365 -5.19 -3.97 9.71
C VAL A 365 -3.83 -3.32 9.49
N GLY A 366 -3.20 -3.55 8.33
CA GLY A 366 -2.00 -2.84 7.91
C GLY A 366 -2.15 -1.32 7.99
N VAL A 367 -3.25 -0.76 7.49
CA VAL A 367 -3.53 0.68 7.55
C VAL A 367 -3.62 1.17 9.00
N LEU A 368 -4.33 0.41 9.85
CA LEU A 368 -4.51 0.76 11.27
C LEU A 368 -3.18 0.88 12.01
N ILE A 369 -2.25 -0.02 11.73
CA ILE A 369 -0.97 -0.04 12.43
C ILE A 369 0.06 0.90 11.83
N GLU A 370 0.01 1.17 10.52
CA GLU A 370 1.14 1.80 9.84
C GLU A 370 1.31 3.26 10.25
N VAL A 371 0.22 4.04 10.29
CA VAL A 371 0.26 5.47 10.66
C VAL A 371 0.96 5.70 12.03
N PRO A 372 0.54 5.07 13.14
CA PRO A 372 1.20 5.29 14.44
C PRO A 372 2.65 4.80 14.43
N VAL A 373 2.93 3.69 13.73
CA VAL A 373 4.28 3.12 13.63
C VAL A 373 5.22 4.02 12.84
N MET A 374 4.78 4.56 11.70
CA MET A 374 5.58 5.47 10.89
C MET A 374 5.84 6.78 11.62
N LEU A 375 4.86 7.33 12.36
CA LEU A 375 5.09 8.49 13.22
C LEU A 375 6.09 8.22 14.33
N MET A 376 6.10 7.00 14.90
CA MET A 376 7.13 6.57 15.83
C MET A 376 8.51 6.51 15.15
N LEU A 377 8.60 5.93 13.95
CA LEU A 377 9.85 5.86 13.17
C LEU A 377 10.38 7.25 12.79
N VAL A 378 9.50 8.18 12.42
CA VAL A 378 9.87 9.59 12.20
C VAL A 378 10.52 10.18 13.44
N LYS A 379 9.93 9.96 14.64
CA LYS A 379 10.52 10.45 15.90
C LYS A 379 11.88 9.81 16.16
N ILE A 380 12.09 8.55 15.80
CA ILE A 380 13.39 7.88 15.90
C ILE A 380 14.38 8.57 14.97
N CYS A 381 14.06 8.73 13.68
CA CYS A 381 14.91 9.44 12.71
C CYS A 381 15.33 10.83 13.21
N LEU A 382 14.38 11.62 13.71
CA LEU A 382 14.66 12.96 14.22
C LEU A 382 15.60 12.95 15.44
N LYS A 383 15.54 11.94 16.30
CA LYS A 383 16.44 11.79 17.45
C LYS A 383 17.83 11.28 17.06
N THR A 384 17.94 10.52 15.97
CA THR A 384 19.18 9.87 15.53
C THR A 384 19.87 10.58 14.37
N GLN A 385 19.57 11.87 14.14
CA GLN A 385 20.22 12.67 13.09
C GLN A 385 21.74 12.70 13.21
N ASN A 386 22.24 12.71 14.44
CA ASN A 386 23.67 12.70 14.77
C ASN A 386 24.38 11.37 14.46
N TRP A 387 23.66 10.29 14.13
CA TRP A 387 24.26 9.01 13.74
C TRP A 387 24.86 9.02 12.34
N PHE A 388 24.50 10.02 11.53
CA PHE A 388 24.96 10.19 10.16
C PHE A 388 25.84 11.44 10.12
N GLU A 389 26.97 11.34 9.41
CA GLU A 389 27.95 12.42 9.37
C GLU A 389 27.30 13.74 8.91
N ILE A 390 27.44 14.77 9.73
CA ILE A 390 27.18 16.14 9.32
C ILE A 390 28.24 16.46 8.29
N ALA A 391 27.83 16.69 7.03
CA ALA A 391 28.74 17.22 6.03
C ALA A 391 29.33 18.52 6.58
N THR A 392 30.57 18.45 7.05
CA THR A 392 31.29 19.58 7.61
C THR A 392 31.33 20.69 6.56
N LYS A 393 31.11 21.92 7.02
CA LYS A 393 30.91 23.17 6.28
C LYS A 393 32.06 23.58 5.31
N THR A 394 32.98 22.68 4.97
CA THR A 394 34.28 22.99 4.35
C THR A 394 34.27 22.99 2.82
N GLN A 395 33.18 22.60 2.14
CA GLN A 395 33.14 22.57 0.66
C GLN A 395 32.62 23.84 -0.03
N ARG A 396 32.28 24.91 0.71
CA ARG A 396 31.84 26.19 0.09
C ARG A 396 32.97 27.16 -0.27
N LEU A 397 34.24 26.81 -0.02
CA LEU A 397 35.39 27.70 -0.31
C LEU A 397 36.35 27.18 -1.39
N LYS A 398 36.02 26.09 -2.09
CA LYS A 398 36.78 25.65 -3.27
C LYS A 398 35.86 25.10 -4.35
N LYS A 399 35.22 25.99 -5.10
CA LYS A 399 35.00 25.87 -6.55
C LYS A 399 34.48 27.17 -7.11
#